data_AF-D2R2F6-F1
#
_entry.id   AF-D2R2F6-F1
#
_cell.length_a   1.000
_cell.length_b   1.000
_cell.length_c   1.000
_cell.angle_alpha   90.00
_cell.angle_beta   90.00
_cell.angle_gamma   90.00
#
_symmetry.space_group_name_H-M   'P 1'
#
loop_
_entity.id
_entity.type
_entity.pdbx_description
1 polymer ?
#
loop_
_entity_poly.entity_id
_entity_poly.type
_entity_poly.pdbx_seq_one_letter_code
_entity_poly.pdbx_strand_id
1 'polypeptide(L)'
;MSYSADQIDILARDWFRRCRESQMAHFEYGSRLEAYHTFLGVPSVALSTIAGTAAAGSIAGTEEAFLLEVATVILSLSAATLTSLQTFLNLPDRVAKHRAAGAAYSALRRELEIFKMLPPESGSTREFFEGIRKRMDELSANAPGIPSSFKAEVDKKLQSEMYPRIFSFPASPPATTG
;
A
#
# COMPACT_ATOMS: atom_id res chain seq x y z
N MET A 1 -30.87 -22.65 -1.71
CA MET A 1 -30.79 -21.93 -2.99
C MET A 1 -29.47 -22.27 -3.65
N SER A 2 -29.47 -22.95 -4.80
CA SER A 2 -28.28 -23.14 -5.63
C SER A 2 -28.10 -21.91 -6.53
N TYR A 3 -26.91 -21.32 -6.56
CA TYR A 3 -26.58 -20.25 -7.50
C TYR A 3 -26.50 -20.81 -8.93
N SER A 4 -26.95 -20.03 -9.92
CA SER A 4 -26.74 -20.40 -11.33
C SER A 4 -25.27 -20.22 -11.73
N ALA A 5 -24.83 -20.91 -12.79
CA ALA A 5 -23.47 -20.77 -13.31
C ALA A 5 -23.11 -19.30 -13.64
N ASP A 6 -24.07 -18.55 -14.21
CA ASP A 6 -23.91 -17.12 -14.51
C ASP A 6 -23.69 -16.28 -13.25
N GLN A 7 -24.43 -16.55 -12.17
CA GLN A 7 -24.25 -15.83 -10.90
C GLN A 7 -22.85 -16.07 -10.31
N ILE A 8 -22.34 -17.29 -10.44
CA ILE A 8 -21.01 -17.67 -9.97
C ILE A 8 -19.92 -16.95 -10.78
N ASP A 9 -20.04 -16.89 -12.12
CA ASP A 9 -19.07 -16.18 -12.97
C ASP A 9 -19.08 -14.66 -12.68
N ILE A 10 -20.26 -14.06 -12.50
CA ILE A 10 -20.38 -12.64 -12.13
C ILE A 10 -19.68 -12.36 -10.79
N LEU A 11 -19.92 -13.20 -9.79
CA LEU A 11 -19.31 -13.05 -8.47
C LEU A 11 -17.78 -13.21 -8.54
N ALA A 12 -17.30 -14.24 -9.25
CA ALA A 12 -15.88 -14.49 -9.47
C ALA A 12 -15.17 -13.29 -10.10
N ARG A 13 -15.79 -12.70 -11.14
CA ARG A 13 -15.26 -11.51 -11.82
C ARG A 13 -15.22 -10.29 -10.91
N ASP A 14 -16.27 -10.06 -10.12
CA ASP A 14 -16.29 -8.93 -9.20
C ASP A 14 -15.22 -9.05 -8.11
N TRP A 15 -15.04 -10.25 -7.55
CA TRP A 15 -14.03 -10.50 -6.52
C TRP A 15 -12.62 -10.45 -7.08
N PHE A 16 -12.41 -10.98 -8.28
CA PHE A 16 -11.13 -10.87 -8.99
C PHE A 16 -10.75 -9.40 -9.18
N ARG A 17 -11.71 -8.58 -9.64
CA ARG A 17 -11.53 -7.13 -9.80
C ARG A 17 -11.17 -6.46 -8.48
N ARG A 18 -11.92 -6.69 -7.40
CA ARG A 18 -11.64 -6.11 -6.07
C ARG A 18 -10.27 -6.50 -5.53
N CYS A 19 -9.88 -7.77 -5.70
CA CYS A 19 -8.55 -8.24 -5.30
C CYS A 19 -7.46 -7.52 -6.11
N ARG A 20 -7.66 -7.34 -7.42
CA ARG A 20 -6.71 -6.59 -8.26
C ARG A 20 -6.61 -5.12 -7.88
N GLU A 21 -7.73 -4.45 -7.65
CA GLU A 21 -7.77 -3.05 -7.21
C GLU A 21 -7.02 -2.87 -5.89
N SER A 22 -7.31 -3.73 -4.91
CA SER A 22 -6.65 -3.70 -3.61
C SER A 22 -5.15 -4.03 -3.73
N GLN A 23 -4.80 -5.06 -4.50
CA GLN A 23 -3.41 -5.41 -4.81
C GLN A 23 -2.65 -4.20 -5.36
N MET A 24 -3.18 -3.55 -6.39
CA MET A 24 -2.52 -2.42 -7.05
C MET A 24 -2.38 -1.24 -6.10
N ALA A 25 -3.45 -0.89 -5.37
CA ALA A 25 -3.43 0.21 -4.42
C ALA A 25 -2.37 0.00 -3.33
N HIS A 26 -2.24 -1.22 -2.80
CA HIS A 26 -1.22 -1.53 -1.81
C HIS A 26 0.21 -1.47 -2.38
N PHE A 27 0.45 -2.03 -3.57
CA PHE A 27 1.79 -1.97 -4.18
C PHE A 27 2.19 -0.54 -4.56
N GLU A 28 1.33 0.20 -5.25
CA GLU A 28 1.66 1.56 -5.67
C GLU A 28 1.84 2.50 -4.47
N TYR A 29 1.00 2.38 -3.43
CA TYR A 29 1.18 3.19 -2.22
C TYR A 29 2.44 2.79 -1.45
N GLY A 30 2.75 1.49 -1.38
CA GLY A 30 4.02 0.99 -0.83
C GLY A 30 5.23 1.60 -1.55
N SER A 31 5.22 1.64 -2.88
CA SER A 31 6.29 2.26 -3.67
C SER A 31 6.39 3.78 -3.44
N ARG A 32 5.27 4.48 -3.24
CA ARG A 32 5.31 5.92 -2.87
C ARG A 32 5.95 6.13 -1.50
N LEU A 33 5.61 5.31 -0.50
CA LEU A 33 6.22 5.39 0.83
C LEU A 33 7.72 5.07 0.80
N GLU A 34 8.14 4.14 -0.04
CA GLU A 34 9.55 3.82 -0.26
C GLU A 34 10.30 5.01 -0.90
N ALA A 35 9.70 5.67 -1.89
CA ALA A 35 10.27 6.89 -2.47
C ALA A 35 10.42 8.00 -1.42
N TYR A 36 9.42 8.20 -0.54
CA TYR A 36 9.53 9.15 0.57
C TYR A 36 10.64 8.80 1.56
N HIS A 37 10.84 7.50 1.84
CA HIS A 37 11.90 7.05 2.72
C HIS A 37 13.27 7.42 2.17
N THR A 38 13.51 7.14 0.89
CA THR A 38 14.76 7.50 0.20
C THR A 38 14.93 9.01 0.11
N PHE A 39 13.85 9.75 -0.16
CA PHE A 39 13.87 11.21 -0.25
C PHE A 39 14.24 11.91 1.07
N LEU A 40 13.87 11.34 2.22
CA LEU A 40 14.28 11.86 3.53
C LEU A 40 15.67 11.37 3.93
N GLY A 41 15.98 10.09 3.68
CA GLY A 41 17.22 9.46 4.11
C GLY A 41 18.45 10.01 3.39
N VAL A 42 18.40 10.16 2.06
CA VAL A 42 19.56 10.58 1.26
C VAL A 42 20.04 11.99 1.65
N PRO A 43 19.19 13.02 1.71
CA PRO A 43 19.62 14.34 2.17
C PRO A 43 20.09 14.32 3.63
N SER A 44 19.45 13.54 4.50
CA SER A 44 19.87 13.45 5.90
C SER A 44 21.31 12.93 6.04
N VAL A 45 21.66 11.86 5.33
CA VAL A 45 23.02 11.31 5.32
C VAL A 45 24.02 12.32 4.73
N ALA A 46 23.66 12.99 3.63
CA ALA A 46 24.52 13.99 3.02
C ALA A 46 24.80 15.18 3.97
N LEU A 47 23.75 15.75 4.57
CA LEU A 47 23.84 16.87 5.51
C LEU A 47 24.68 16.49 6.75
N SER A 48 24.43 15.32 7.34
CA SER A 48 25.23 14.81 8.48
C SER A 48 26.70 14.64 8.12
N THR A 49 27.00 14.13 6.91
CA THR A 49 28.39 13.92 6.46
C THR A 49 29.12 15.26 6.25
N ILE A 50 28.46 16.24 5.62
CA ILE A 50 29.02 17.58 5.42
C ILE A 50 29.25 18.27 6.76
N ALA A 51 28.25 18.23 7.65
CA ALA A 51 28.34 18.84 8.97
C ALA A 51 29.45 18.21 9.82
N GLY A 52 29.57 16.88 9.83
CA GLY A 52 30.65 16.18 10.54
C GLY A 52 32.03 16.53 9.99
N THR A 53 32.17 16.66 8.67
CA THR A 53 33.43 17.06 8.02
C THR A 53 33.79 18.50 8.36
N ALA A 54 32.83 19.42 8.31
CA ALA A 54 33.03 20.83 8.65
C ALA A 54 33.40 21.01 10.13
N ALA A 55 32.75 20.27 11.04
CA ALA A 55 33.09 20.26 12.46
C ALA A 55 34.54 19.81 12.71
N ALA A 56 35.00 18.76 12.01
CA ALA A 56 36.38 18.30 12.10
C ALA A 56 37.40 19.33 11.55
N GLY A 57 37.06 20.02 10.45
CA GLY A 57 37.88 21.07 9.86
C GLY A 57 38.00 22.32 10.73
N SER A 58 36.92 22.70 11.44
CA SER A 58 36.93 23.86 12.36
C SER A 58 37.95 23.70 13.49
N ILE A 59 38.15 22.47 13.99
CA ILE A 59 39.16 22.15 15.02
C ILE A 59 40.59 22.46 14.52
N ALA A 60 40.82 22.51 13.20
CA ALA A 60 42.13 22.79 12.60
C ALA A 60 42.48 24.30 12.53
N GLY A 61 41.61 25.21 13.01
CA GLY A 61 41.97 26.61 13.31
C GLY A 61 41.97 27.60 12.13
N THR A 62 40.97 27.55 11.24
CA THR A 62 40.85 28.48 10.09
C THR A 62 40.17 29.82 10.45
N GLU A 63 40.65 30.95 9.89
CA GLU A 63 40.13 32.31 10.15
C GLU A 63 38.67 32.57 9.70
N GLU A 64 38.10 31.75 8.80
CA GLU A 64 36.67 31.83 8.40
C GLU A 64 35.70 31.14 9.38
N ALA A 65 36.07 31.02 10.66
CA ALA A 65 35.42 30.17 11.65
C ALA A 65 33.92 30.46 11.84
N PHE A 66 33.49 31.72 11.87
CA PHE A 66 32.12 32.06 12.25
C PHE A 66 31.06 31.61 11.22
N LEU A 67 31.27 31.87 9.94
CA LEU A 67 30.31 31.48 8.89
C LEU A 67 30.26 29.96 8.73
N LEU A 68 31.41 29.28 8.83
CA LEU A 68 31.50 27.82 8.79
C LEU A 68 30.83 27.16 9.99
N GLU A 69 30.97 27.74 11.19
CA GLU A 69 30.34 27.25 12.41
C GLU A 69 28.81 27.38 12.35
N VAL A 70 28.30 28.55 11.95
CA VAL A 70 26.86 28.76 11.76
C VAL A 70 26.30 27.80 10.71
N ALA A 71 26.98 27.62 9.58
CA ALA A 71 26.56 26.66 8.55
C ALA A 71 26.53 25.22 9.09
N THR A 72 27.55 24.82 9.85
CA THR A 72 27.64 23.48 10.45
C THR A 72 26.48 23.21 11.40
N VAL A 73 26.11 24.18 12.23
CA VAL A 73 24.97 24.06 13.16
C VAL A 73 23.66 23.90 12.38
N ILE A 74 23.42 24.71 11.35
CA ILE A 74 22.21 24.64 10.52
C ILE A 74 22.11 23.28 9.80
N LEU A 75 23.20 22.81 9.20
CA LEU A 75 23.25 21.52 8.52
C LEU A 75 23.00 20.36 9.49
N SER A 76 23.61 20.41 10.68
CA SER A 76 23.43 19.39 11.73
C SER A 76 21.98 19.34 12.23
N LEU A 77 21.38 20.50 12.52
CA LEU A 77 19.99 20.57 12.99
C LEU A 77 19.02 20.07 11.91
N SER A 78 19.29 20.41 10.65
CA SER A 78 18.50 19.93 9.52
C SER A 78 18.59 18.40 9.41
N ALA A 79 19.80 17.83 9.43
CA ALA A 79 20.01 16.39 9.37
C ALA A 79 19.34 15.65 10.54
N ALA A 80 19.45 16.18 11.76
CA ALA A 80 18.80 15.62 12.95
C ALA A 80 17.27 15.64 12.84
N THR A 81 16.71 16.72 12.27
CA THR A 81 15.27 16.85 12.02
C THR A 81 14.78 15.83 10.99
N LEU A 82 15.48 15.70 9.86
CA LEU A 82 15.15 14.72 8.82
C LEU A 82 15.25 13.28 9.36
N THR A 83 16.30 12.99 10.14
CA THR A 83 16.48 11.68 10.79
C THR A 83 15.33 11.38 11.76
N SER A 84 14.97 12.35 12.61
CA SER A 84 13.86 12.21 13.56
C SER A 84 12.52 11.97 12.85
N LEU A 85 12.29 12.66 11.72
CA LEU A 85 11.11 12.46 10.90
C LEU A 85 11.10 11.05 10.27
N GLN A 86 12.24 10.54 9.80
CA GLN A 86 12.38 9.19 9.27
C GLN A 86 12.03 8.13 10.33
N THR A 87 12.51 8.30 11.57
CA THR A 87 12.18 7.41 12.70
C THR A 87 10.71 7.50 13.07
N PHE A 88 10.17 8.71 13.19
CA PHE A 88 8.76 8.94 13.56
C PHE A 88 7.78 8.37 12.54
N LEU A 89 8.06 8.55 11.24
CA LEU A 89 7.18 8.07 10.16
C LEU A 89 7.26 6.55 9.95
N ASN A 90 8.32 5.90 10.45
CA ASN A 90 8.58 4.46 10.33
C ASN A 90 8.23 3.88 8.95
N LEU A 91 8.68 4.58 7.89
CA LEU A 91 8.32 4.27 6.51
C LEU A 91 8.67 2.82 6.09
N PRO A 92 9.81 2.22 6.48
CA PRO A 92 10.13 0.85 6.10
C PRO A 92 9.10 -0.19 6.57
N ASP A 93 8.62 -0.09 7.81
CA ASP A 93 7.60 -0.99 8.35
C ASP A 93 6.27 -0.83 7.60
N ARG A 94 5.88 0.42 7.30
CA ARG A 94 4.67 0.70 6.51
C ARG A 94 4.79 0.12 5.10
N VAL A 95 5.92 0.30 4.43
CA VAL A 95 6.19 -0.29 3.11
C VAL A 95 6.05 -1.82 3.16
N ALA A 96 6.66 -2.47 4.15
CA ALA A 96 6.57 -3.92 4.33
C ALA A 96 5.11 -4.39 4.50
N LYS A 97 4.33 -3.70 5.34
CA LYS A 97 2.89 -3.99 5.55
C LYS A 97 2.08 -3.85 4.26
N HIS A 98 2.30 -2.78 3.49
CA HIS A 98 1.61 -2.59 2.20
C HIS A 98 2.03 -3.66 1.18
N ARG A 99 3.32 -4.01 1.08
CA ARG A 99 3.80 -5.10 0.20
C ARG A 99 3.21 -6.45 0.59
N ALA A 100 3.12 -6.76 1.88
CA ALA A 100 2.52 -7.99 2.38
C ALA A 100 1.03 -8.08 2.02
N ALA A 101 0.26 -7.01 2.23
CA ALA A 101 -1.14 -6.95 1.85
C ALA A 101 -1.33 -7.09 0.32
N GLY A 102 -0.51 -6.38 -0.47
CA GLY A 102 -0.52 -6.49 -1.94
C GLY A 102 -0.23 -7.92 -2.42
N ALA A 103 0.77 -8.58 -1.82
CA ALA A 103 1.10 -9.97 -2.12
C ALA A 103 -0.06 -10.92 -1.77
N ALA A 104 -0.72 -10.74 -0.64
CA ALA A 104 -1.84 -11.59 -0.22
C ALA A 104 -3.06 -11.43 -1.15
N TYR A 105 -3.42 -10.19 -1.53
CA TYR A 105 -4.46 -9.96 -2.54
C TYR A 105 -4.09 -10.55 -3.91
N SER A 106 -2.81 -10.50 -4.30
CA SER A 106 -2.35 -11.13 -5.54
C SER A 106 -2.49 -12.66 -5.54
N ALA A 107 -2.40 -13.30 -4.38
CA ALA A 107 -2.58 -14.74 -4.23
C ALA A 107 -4.05 -15.12 -4.43
N LEU A 108 -4.97 -14.41 -3.76
CA LEU A 108 -6.41 -14.58 -3.97
C LEU A 108 -6.82 -14.33 -5.42
N ARG A 109 -6.26 -13.29 -6.05
CA ARG A 109 -6.49 -12.98 -7.46
C ARG A 109 -6.11 -14.16 -8.36
N ARG A 110 -4.96 -14.79 -8.13
CA ARG A 110 -4.47 -15.96 -8.89
C ARG A 110 -5.36 -17.19 -8.68
N GLU A 111 -5.84 -17.41 -7.46
CA GLU A 111 -6.79 -18.50 -7.18
C GLU A 111 -8.11 -18.32 -7.94
N LEU A 112 -8.61 -17.08 -8.02
CA LEU A 112 -9.78 -16.74 -8.82
C LEU A 112 -9.54 -16.89 -10.34
N GLU A 113 -8.31 -16.68 -10.83
CA GLU A 113 -7.95 -16.99 -12.23
C GLU A 113 -8.00 -18.48 -12.52
N ILE A 114 -7.41 -19.29 -11.62
CA ILE A 114 -7.43 -20.75 -11.73
C ILE A 114 -8.87 -21.25 -11.75
N PHE A 115 -9.72 -20.75 -10.85
CA PHE A 115 -11.15 -21.09 -10.82
C PHE A 115 -11.85 -20.82 -12.16
N LYS A 116 -11.53 -19.70 -12.84
CA LYS A 116 -12.11 -19.36 -14.15
C LYS A 116 -11.64 -20.27 -15.28
N MET A 117 -10.43 -20.84 -15.18
CA MET A 117 -9.88 -21.74 -16.19
C MET A 117 -10.25 -23.20 -15.95
N LEU A 118 -10.39 -23.60 -14.69
CA LEU A 118 -10.64 -24.96 -14.23
C LEU A 118 -11.74 -24.91 -13.16
N PRO A 119 -13.02 -24.83 -13.57
CA PRO A 119 -14.12 -24.79 -12.61
C PRO A 119 -14.12 -26.07 -11.76
N PRO A 120 -14.29 -25.97 -10.42
CA PRO A 120 -14.33 -27.11 -9.53
C PRO A 120 -15.53 -28.02 -9.81
N GLU A 121 -15.41 -29.32 -9.53
CA GLU A 121 -16.53 -30.26 -9.63
C GLU A 121 -17.71 -29.79 -8.76
N SER A 122 -18.93 -29.95 -9.27
CA SER A 122 -20.17 -29.44 -8.67
C SER A 122 -20.35 -29.98 -7.25
N GLY A 123 -20.04 -29.12 -6.26
CA GLY A 123 -20.04 -29.43 -4.83
C GLY A 123 -18.94 -28.63 -4.10
N SER A 124 -17.76 -28.54 -4.71
CA SER A 124 -16.59 -27.83 -4.17
C SER A 124 -16.59 -26.31 -4.42
N THR A 125 -17.39 -25.83 -5.37
CA THR A 125 -17.49 -24.40 -5.71
C THR A 125 -17.96 -23.53 -4.54
N ARG A 126 -18.95 -23.99 -3.77
CA ARG A 126 -19.47 -23.21 -2.63
C ARG A 126 -18.41 -23.05 -1.55
N GLU A 127 -17.74 -24.14 -1.21
CA GLU A 127 -16.66 -24.15 -0.20
C GLU A 127 -15.48 -23.28 -0.64
N PHE A 128 -15.14 -23.31 -1.93
CA PHE A 128 -14.13 -22.42 -2.52
C PHE A 128 -14.49 -20.94 -2.31
N PHE A 129 -15.70 -20.51 -2.69
CA PHE A 129 -16.11 -19.10 -2.52
C PHE A 129 -16.22 -18.70 -1.05
N GLU A 130 -16.68 -19.57 -0.15
CA GLU A 130 -16.66 -19.29 1.28
C GLU A 130 -15.22 -19.14 1.81
N GLY A 131 -14.28 -19.95 1.32
CA GLY A 131 -12.86 -19.82 1.65
C GLY A 131 -12.25 -18.51 1.16
N ILE A 132 -12.52 -18.12 -0.10
CA ILE A 132 -12.06 -16.84 -0.65
C ILE A 132 -12.68 -15.67 0.12
N ARG A 133 -13.98 -15.73 0.43
CA ARG A 133 -14.68 -14.69 1.21
C ARG A 133 -14.00 -14.46 2.55
N LYS A 134 -13.82 -15.51 3.36
CA LYS A 134 -13.19 -15.41 4.68
C LYS A 134 -11.82 -14.76 4.60
N ARG A 135 -10.99 -15.20 3.65
CA ARG A 135 -9.66 -14.63 3.43
C ARG A 135 -9.70 -13.18 2.95
N MET A 136 -10.64 -12.81 2.09
CA MET A 136 -10.84 -11.42 1.68
C MET A 136 -11.24 -10.54 2.86
N ASP A 137 -12.16 -11.02 3.70
CA ASP A 137 -12.64 -10.32 4.90
C ASP A 137 -11.48 -10.14 5.90
N GLU A 138 -10.73 -11.21 6.17
CA GLU A 138 -9.52 -11.19 7.00
C GLU A 138 -8.45 -10.23 6.48
N LEU A 139 -8.17 -10.24 5.18
CA LEU A 139 -7.23 -9.30 4.58
C LEU A 139 -7.73 -7.86 4.70
N SER A 140 -9.02 -7.62 4.46
CA SER A 140 -9.58 -6.26 4.56
C SER A 140 -9.51 -5.70 5.97
N ALA A 141 -9.66 -6.56 6.99
CA ALA A 141 -9.60 -6.20 8.40
C ALA A 141 -8.17 -5.91 8.88
N ASN A 142 -7.16 -6.61 8.33
CA ASN A 142 -5.77 -6.52 8.77
C ASN A 142 -4.89 -5.64 7.87
N ALA A 143 -5.37 -5.27 6.67
CA ALA A 143 -4.61 -4.47 5.73
C ALA A 143 -4.39 -3.04 6.26
N PRO A 144 -3.21 -2.45 6.04
CA PRO A 144 -2.96 -1.07 6.42
C PRO A 144 -3.84 -0.11 5.62
N GLY A 145 -4.34 0.94 6.28
CA GLY A 145 -5.17 1.95 5.64
C GLY A 145 -4.47 2.66 4.48
N ILE A 146 -5.19 2.85 3.38
CA ILE A 146 -4.75 3.63 2.22
C ILE A 146 -5.54 4.95 2.21
N PRO A 147 -4.90 6.12 2.00
CA PRO A 147 -5.60 7.39 1.85
C PRO A 147 -6.67 7.33 0.74
N SER A 148 -7.85 7.90 1.00
CA SER A 148 -8.99 7.86 0.08
C SER A 148 -8.70 8.53 -1.27
N SER A 149 -7.94 9.63 -1.27
CA SER A 149 -7.49 10.33 -2.49
C SER A 149 -6.62 9.42 -3.37
N PHE A 150 -5.71 8.67 -2.76
CA PHE A 150 -4.86 7.73 -3.49
C PHE A 150 -5.66 6.54 -4.03
N LYS A 151 -6.58 6.00 -3.23
CA LYS A 151 -7.47 4.93 -3.69
C LYS A 151 -8.31 5.37 -4.89
N ALA A 152 -8.84 6.59 -4.88
CA ALA A 152 -9.60 7.14 -6.00
C ALA A 152 -8.75 7.31 -7.28
N GLU A 153 -7.47 7.68 -7.14
CA GLU A 153 -6.52 7.76 -8.25
C GLU A 153 -6.30 6.38 -8.90
N VAL A 154 -6.04 5.36 -8.08
CA VAL A 154 -5.85 3.98 -8.53
C VAL A 154 -7.12 3.42 -9.16
N ASP A 155 -8.27 3.64 -8.53
CA ASP A 155 -9.56 3.21 -9.05
C ASP A 155 -9.85 3.85 -10.41
N LYS A 156 -9.56 5.14 -10.58
CA LYS A 156 -9.73 5.85 -11.86
C LYS A 156 -8.83 5.28 -12.96
N LYS A 157 -7.56 5.00 -12.63
CA LYS A 157 -6.59 4.39 -13.56
C LYS A 157 -7.05 3.00 -14.01
N LEU A 158 -7.52 2.18 -13.07
CA LEU A 158 -8.03 0.84 -13.36
C LEU A 158 -9.37 0.85 -14.11
N GLN A 159 -10.24 1.84 -13.85
CA GLN A 159 -11.50 2.03 -14.59
C GLN A 159 -11.28 2.55 -16.01
N SER A 160 -10.28 3.41 -16.24
CA SER A 160 -9.92 3.83 -17.60
C SER A 160 -9.38 2.67 -18.44
N GLU A 161 -8.78 1.66 -17.78
CA GLU A 161 -8.25 0.46 -18.44
C GLU A 161 -9.27 -0.68 -18.56
N MET A 162 -10.34 -0.74 -17.75
CA MET A 162 -11.30 -1.87 -17.74
C MET A 162 -12.76 -1.51 -17.39
N TYR A 163 -13.68 -2.28 -18.01
CA TYR A 163 -15.16 -2.25 -17.94
C TYR A 163 -15.83 -1.87 -16.60
N PRO A 164 -17.05 -1.26 -16.64
CA PRO A 164 -17.79 -0.77 -15.47
C PRO A 164 -18.13 -1.87 -14.45
N ARG A 165 -18.30 -1.46 -13.18
CA ARG A 165 -18.65 -2.33 -12.05
C ARG A 165 -19.92 -3.13 -12.36
N ILE A 166 -19.78 -4.45 -12.48
CA ILE A 166 -20.85 -5.37 -12.88
C ILE A 166 -21.90 -5.55 -11.77
N PHE A 167 -21.54 -5.34 -10.50
CA PHE A 167 -22.43 -5.55 -9.36
C PHE A 167 -22.46 -4.36 -8.39
N SER A 168 -23.66 -3.84 -8.11
CA SER A 168 -23.93 -2.95 -6.97
C SER A 168 -24.51 -3.79 -5.82
N PHE A 169 -23.90 -3.69 -4.63
CA PHE A 169 -24.51 -4.27 -3.44
C PHE A 169 -25.73 -3.42 -3.06
N PRO A 170 -26.94 -4.01 -2.89
CA PRO A 170 -28.05 -3.28 -2.32
C PRO A 170 -27.71 -2.89 -0.87
N ALA A 171 -27.97 -1.64 -0.50
CA ALA A 171 -27.72 -1.12 0.84
C ALA A 171 -28.70 -1.75 1.84
N SER A 172 -28.24 -2.75 2.58
CA SER A 172 -28.98 -3.54 3.59
C SER A 172 -30.27 -4.20 3.10
N PRO A 173 -30.62 -5.40 3.62
CA PRO A 173 -31.93 -5.97 3.34
C PRO A 173 -33.03 -5.02 3.88
N PRO A 174 -34.17 -4.85 3.17
CA PRO A 174 -35.29 -4.08 3.70
C PRO A 174 -35.68 -4.68 5.06
N ALA A 175 -35.85 -3.81 6.05
CA ALA A 175 -36.27 -4.20 7.38
C ALA A 175 -37.51 -5.09 7.26
N THR A 176 -37.43 -6.31 7.76
CA THR A 176 -38.56 -7.23 7.87
C THR A 176 -39.57 -6.57 8.82
N THR A 177 -40.54 -5.85 8.26
CA THR A 177 -41.74 -5.46 9.01
C THR A 177 -42.56 -6.71 9.19
N GLY A 178 -42.52 -7.25 10.42
CA GLY A 178 -43.52 -8.19 10.90
C GLY A 178 -44.88 -7.52 11.12
#